data_AF-A0A358AI75-F1
#
_entry.id   AF-A0A358AI75-F1
#
_cell.length_a   1.000
_cell.length_b   1.000
_cell.length_c   1.000
_cell.angle_alpha   90.00
_cell.angle_beta   90.00
_cell.angle_gamma   90.00
#
_symmetry.space_group_name_H-M   'P 1'
#
loop_
_entity.id
_entity.type
_entity.pdbx_description
1 polymer ?
#
loop_
_entity_poly.entity_id
_entity_poly.type
_entity_poly.pdbx_seq_one_letter_code
_entity_poly.pdbx_strand_id
1 'polypeptide(L)'
;MIKQEIAVDIIEVKNPAIDAQLVSENVALQLEKRIAFRRAMKRAIEQALGAGAKGIKISASGRLGGAEIARTEGYRQGKLPL
;
A
#
# COMPACT_ATOMS: atom_id res chain seq x y z
N MET A 1 25.31 17.59 -23.00
CA MET A 1 24.87 17.15 -21.66
C MET A 1 24.57 18.39 -20.85
N ILE A 2 23.29 18.66 -20.61
CA ILE A 2 22.83 19.93 -20.02
C ILE A 2 23.07 19.84 -18.50
N LYS A 3 24.00 20.67 -17.99
CA LYS A 3 24.22 20.93 -16.56
C LYS A 3 23.14 21.91 -16.09
N GLN A 4 21.99 21.40 -15.68
CA GLN A 4 21.06 22.19 -14.85
C GLN A 4 21.23 21.75 -13.40
N GLU A 5 21.47 22.71 -12.51
CA GLU A 5 21.44 22.47 -11.08
C GLU A 5 19.97 22.30 -10.66
N ILE A 6 19.59 21.05 -10.42
CA ILE A 6 18.27 20.70 -9.94
C ILE A 6 18.30 20.81 -8.42
N ALA A 7 17.57 21.79 -7.88
CA ALA A 7 17.30 21.86 -6.45
C ALA A 7 16.24 20.80 -6.11
N VAL A 8 16.54 19.95 -5.11
CA VAL A 8 15.63 18.92 -4.62
C VAL A 8 15.18 19.30 -3.22
N ASP A 9 13.89 19.55 -3.06
CA ASP A 9 13.28 19.80 -1.75
C ASP A 9 12.70 18.49 -1.20
N ILE A 10 13.09 18.14 0.02
CA ILE A 10 12.64 16.93 0.70
C ILE A 10 11.54 17.31 1.70
N ILE A 11 10.36 16.74 1.52
CA ILE A 11 9.22 16.93 2.43
C ILE A 11 9.04 15.63 3.22
N GLU A 12 9.19 15.70 4.54
CA GLU A 12 8.99 14.54 5.40
C GLU A 12 7.50 14.24 5.61
N VAL A 13 7.16 12.95 5.44
CA VAL A 13 5.84 12.43 5.77
C VAL A 13 5.84 12.00 7.23
N LYS A 14 5.07 12.71 8.07
CA LYS A 14 5.02 12.45 9.52
C LYS A 14 4.53 11.04 9.87
N ASN A 15 3.52 10.54 9.16
CA ASN A 15 2.91 9.23 9.41
C ASN A 15 2.83 8.41 8.12
N PRO A 16 3.81 7.55 7.81
CA PRO A 16 3.84 6.78 6.57
C PRO A 16 2.71 5.74 6.48
N ALA A 17 2.13 5.33 7.61
CA ALA A 17 1.04 4.35 7.66
C ALA A 17 -0.34 4.90 7.23
N ILE A 18 -0.48 6.22 7.13
CA ILE A 18 -1.71 6.89 6.66
C ILE A 18 -1.60 7.26 5.18
N ASP A 19 -0.36 7.39 4.69
CA ASP A 19 -0.11 7.70 3.29
C ASP A 19 -0.43 6.49 2.40
N ALA A 20 -1.38 6.66 1.49
CA ALA A 20 -1.85 5.59 0.63
C ALA A 20 -0.75 5.06 -0.31
N GLN A 21 0.14 5.94 -0.79
CA GLN A 21 1.22 5.57 -1.70
C GLN A 21 2.23 4.69 -0.96
N LEU A 22 2.71 5.15 0.20
CA LEU A 22 3.69 4.40 1.00
C LEU A 22 3.15 3.06 1.50
N VAL A 23 1.87 3.01 1.87
CA VAL A 23 1.22 1.75 2.27
C VAL A 23 1.12 0.78 1.08
N SER A 24 0.80 1.27 -0.12
CA SER A 24 0.72 0.43 -1.32
C SER A 24 2.08 -0.15 -1.73
N GLU A 25 3.13 0.67 -1.67
CA GLU A 25 4.51 0.25 -1.95
C GLU A 25 5.00 -0.78 -0.94
N ASN A 26 4.66 -0.60 0.34
CA ASN A 26 4.97 -1.57 1.37
C ASN A 26 4.32 -2.94 1.08
N VAL A 27 3.05 -2.94 0.67
CA VAL A 27 2.35 -4.18 0.29
C VAL A 27 2.97 -4.80 -0.97
N ALA A 28 3.35 -4.00 -1.96
CA ALA A 28 4.05 -4.48 -3.16
C ALA A 28 5.38 -5.17 -2.80
N LEU A 29 6.20 -4.53 -1.96
CA LEU A 29 7.46 -5.10 -1.46
C LEU A 29 7.25 -6.41 -0.69
N GLN A 30 6.16 -6.53 0.07
CA GLN A 30 5.82 -7.78 0.76
C GLN A 30 5.43 -8.89 -0.23
N LEU A 31 4.71 -8.56 -1.31
CA LEU A 31 4.35 -9.51 -2.36
C LEU A 31 5.58 -10.00 -3.13
N GLU A 32 6.54 -9.13 -3.41
CA GLU A 32 7.82 -9.49 -4.03
C GLU A 32 8.63 -10.46 -3.16
N LYS A 33 8.61 -10.26 -1.84
CA LYS A 33 9.19 -11.19 -0.85
C LYS A 33 8.39 -12.50 -0.71
N ARG A 34 7.43 -12.76 -1.60
CA ARG A 34 6.57 -13.96 -1.62
C ARG A 34 5.75 -14.15 -0.34
N ILE A 35 5.46 -13.07 0.38
CA ILE A 35 4.54 -13.13 1.52
C ILE A 35 3.13 -13.33 0.98
N ALA A 36 2.33 -14.14 1.67
CA ALA A 36 0.93 -14.35 1.30
C ALA A 36 0.19 -13.01 1.22
N PHE A 37 -0.41 -12.73 0.06
CA PHE A 37 -1.09 -11.46 -0.23
C PHE A 37 -2.17 -11.11 0.81
N ARG A 38 -2.88 -12.12 1.34
CA ARG A 38 -3.89 -11.95 2.39
C ARG A 38 -3.28 -11.45 3.70
N ARG A 39 -2.08 -11.96 4.06
CA ARG A 39 -1.37 -11.53 5.26
C ARG A 39 -0.84 -10.11 5.10
N ALA A 40 -0.26 -9.80 3.93
CA ALA A 40 0.26 -8.47 3.64
C ALA A 40 -0.85 -7.41 3.69
N MET A 41 -2.00 -7.67 3.06
CA MET A 41 -3.14 -6.75 3.08
C MET A 41 -3.75 -6.58 4.48
N LYS A 42 -3.94 -7.66 5.25
CA LYS A 42 -4.45 -7.54 6.63
C LYS A 42 -3.53 -6.73 7.53
N ARG A 43 -2.22 -6.94 7.43
CA ARG A 43 -1.23 -6.19 8.19
C ARG A 43 -1.25 -4.70 7.84
N ALA A 44 -1.35 -4.36 6.56
CA ALA A 44 -1.45 -2.98 6.11
C ALA A 44 -2.71 -2.28 6.65
N ILE A 45 -3.86 -2.99 6.67
CA ILE A 45 -5.11 -2.47 7.25
C ILE A 45 -4.96 -2.20 8.74
N GLU A 46 -4.41 -3.15 9.49
CA GLU A 46 -4.20 -3.03 10.93
C GLU A 46 -3.24 -1.87 11.27
N GLN A 47 -2.16 -1.72 10.51
CA GLN A 47 -1.22 -0.60 10.68
C GLN A 47 -1.86 0.76 10.38
N ALA A 48 -2.65 0.86 9.31
CA ALA A 48 -3.32 2.12 8.96
C ALA A 48 -4.40 2.50 9.98
N LEU A 49 -5.21 1.54 10.42
CA LEU A 49 -6.23 1.78 11.46
C LEU A 49 -5.58 2.12 12.82
N GLY A 50 -4.51 1.42 13.20
CA GLY A 50 -3.74 1.71 14.41
C GLY A 50 -3.07 3.09 14.40
N ALA A 51 -2.69 3.58 13.22
CA ALA A 51 -2.17 4.94 13.03
C ALA A 51 -3.26 6.03 13.06
N GLY A 52 -4.54 5.67 13.19
CA GLY A 52 -5.65 6.62 13.31
C GLY A 52 -6.42 6.88 12.00
N ALA A 53 -6.26 6.05 10.98
CA ALA A 53 -7.09 6.15 9.78
C ALA A 53 -8.56 5.82 10.09
N LYS A 54 -9.50 6.67 9.64
CA LYS A 54 -10.96 6.47 9.84
C LYS A 54 -11.53 5.33 8.98
N GLY A 55 -10.84 5.00 7.90
CA GLY A 55 -11.15 3.88 7.04
C GLY A 55 -10.05 3.65 6.01
N ILE A 56 -9.92 2.41 5.57
CA ILE A 56 -8.99 1.99 4.53
C ILE A 56 -9.67 1.05 3.55
N LYS A 57 -9.40 1.25 2.26
CA LYS A 57 -9.76 0.33 1.18
C LYS A 57 -8.46 -0.06 0.50
N ILE A 58 -8.17 -1.35 0.48
CA ILE A 58 -6.99 -1.89 -0.21
C ILE A 58 -7.44 -2.98 -1.18
N SER A 59 -6.85 -3.00 -2.36
CA SER A 59 -7.13 -4.02 -3.37
C SER A 59 -5.84 -4.44 -4.04
N ALA A 60 -5.62 -5.73 -4.12
CA ALA A 60 -4.54 -6.32 -4.90
C ALA A 60 -5.16 -7.03 -6.10
N SER A 61 -4.55 -6.86 -7.27
CA SER A 61 -4.97 -7.55 -8.49
C SER A 61 -3.79 -8.28 -9.12
N GLY A 62 -4.08 -9.32 -9.90
CA GLY A 62 -3.08 -10.09 -10.64
C GLY A 62 -3.07 -11.57 -10.28
N ARG A 63 -1.96 -12.24 -10.55
CA ARG A 63 -1.76 -13.68 -10.29
C ARG A 63 -1.44 -13.94 -8.82
N LEU A 64 -2.39 -13.60 -7.96
CA LEU A 64 -2.24 -13.64 -6.51
C LEU A 64 -1.91 -15.06 -6.03
N GLY A 65 -0.79 -15.20 -5.32
CA GLY A 65 -0.33 -16.48 -4.78
C GLY A 65 0.14 -17.49 -5.83
N GLY A 66 0.48 -17.04 -7.05
CA GLY A 66 0.93 -17.93 -8.13
C GLY A 66 -0.20 -18.58 -8.92
N ALA A 67 -1.44 -18.11 -8.76
CA ALA A 67 -2.57 -18.59 -9.54
C ALA A 67 -2.35 -18.36 -11.06
N GLU A 68 -2.87 -19.26 -11.90
CA GLU A 68 -2.81 -19.12 -13.35
C GLU A 68 -3.68 -17.97 -13.85
N ILE A 69 -4.85 -17.78 -13.24
CA ILE A 69 -5.82 -16.74 -13.60
C ILE A 69 -5.66 -15.54 -12.66
N ALA A 70 -5.60 -14.35 -13.25
CA ALA A 70 -5.57 -13.10 -12.50
C ALA A 70 -6.89 -12.86 -11.77
N ARG A 71 -6.81 -12.43 -10.52
CA ARG A 71 -7.97 -12.11 -9.69
C ARG A 71 -7.74 -10.80 -8.96
N THR A 72 -8.82 -10.10 -8.66
CA THR A 72 -8.80 -8.89 -7.83
C THR A 72 -9.42 -9.23 -6.49
N GLU A 73 -8.67 -9.03 -5.43
CA GLU A 73 -9.14 -9.23 -4.06
C GLU A 73 -9.05 -7.89 -3.31
N GLY A 74 -10.19 -7.43 -2.82
CA GLY A 74 -10.33 -6.16 -2.14
C GLY A 74 -10.80 -6.33 -0.71
N TYR A 75 -10.21 -5.56 0.20
CA TYR A 75 -10.59 -5.47 1.59
C TYR A 75 -10.93 -4.02 1.92
N ARG A 76 -12.04 -3.80 2.60
CA ARG A 76 -12.49 -2.48 3.04
C ARG A 76 -12.83 -2.54 4.52
N GLN A 77 -12.31 -1.60 5.29
CA GLN A 77 -12.59 -1.50 6.71
C GLN A 77 -12.72 -0.04 7.15
N GLY A 78 -13.63 0.23 8.09
CA GLY A 78 -13.92 1.58 8.57
C GLY A 78 -14.86 2.38 7.65
N LYS A 79 -14.94 3.69 7.90
CA LYS A 79 -15.87 4.60 7.22
C LYS A 79 -15.19 5.28 6.03
N LEU A 80 -15.40 4.75 4.83
CA LEU A 80 -15.12 5.44 3.57
C LEU A 80 -16.43 5.96 2.96
N PRO A 81 -16.70 7.28 3.00
CA PRO A 81 -17.69 7.91 2.15
C PRO A 81 -17.04 8.09 0.76
N LEU A 82 -17.09 7.03 -0.05
CA LEU A 82 -16.79 7.03 -1.48
C LEU A 82 -18.11 6.89 -2.23
#